data_AF-A0A1H8TVY6-F1
#
_entry.id   AF-A0A1H8TVY6-F1
#
_cell.length_a   1.000
_cell.length_b   1.000
_cell.length_c   1.000
_cell.angle_alpha   90.00
_cell.angle_beta   90.00
_cell.angle_gamma   90.00
#
_symmetry.space_group_name_H-M   'P 1'
#
loop_
_entity.id
_entity.type
_entity.pdbx_description
1 polymer ?
#
loop_
_entity_poly.entity_id
_entity_poly.type
_entity_poly.pdbx_seq_one_letter_code
_entity_poly.pdbx_strand_id
1 'polypeptide(L)'
;MARALRERDVAARLRSACREVGGQASWAALAGVSRSYVTEVLAGRCAPGEAILLALGLERDVRYVARRPREIALYDEHGVTLLTAEML
;
A
#
# COMPACT_ATOMS: atom_id res chain seq x y z
N MET A 1 13.01 -14.52 4.69
CA MET A 1 12.33 -13.30 4.21
C MET A 1 10.95 -13.25 4.82
N ALA A 2 10.62 -12.20 5.58
CA ALA A 2 9.27 -12.02 6.13
C ALA A 2 8.26 -11.80 4.99
N ARG A 3 7.00 -12.22 5.19
CA ARG A 3 5.93 -12.02 4.21
C ARG A 3 5.71 -10.53 3.97
N ALA A 4 5.73 -10.09 2.72
CA ALA A 4 5.37 -8.73 2.35
C ALA A 4 3.94 -8.39 2.79
N LEU A 5 3.78 -7.21 3.41
CA LEU A 5 2.49 -6.70 3.84
C LEU A 5 1.90 -5.77 2.78
N ARG A 6 0.59 -5.85 2.57
CA ARG A 6 -0.16 -4.85 1.79
C ARG A 6 -0.60 -3.72 2.72
N GLU A 7 -0.98 -2.57 2.15
CA GLU A 7 -1.45 -1.42 2.92
C GLU A 7 -2.59 -1.75 3.89
N ARG A 8 -3.52 -2.64 3.49
CA ARG A 8 -4.59 -3.13 4.37
C ARG A 8 -4.07 -3.88 5.60
N ASP A 9 -2.96 -4.60 5.47
CA ASP A 9 -2.35 -5.34 6.58
C ASP A 9 -1.69 -4.34 7.55
N VAL A 10 -1.06 -3.28 7.01
CA VAL A 10 -0.51 -2.17 7.81
C VAL A 10 -1.63 -1.43 8.55
N ALA A 11 -2.73 -1.12 7.87
CA ALA A 11 -3.89 -0.47 8.49
C ALA A 11 -4.54 -1.33 9.59
N ALA A 12 -4.57 -2.67 9.43
CA ALA A 12 -5.04 -3.58 10.46
C ALA A 12 -4.13 -3.55 11.71
N ARG A 13 -2.80 -3.57 11.51
CA ARG A 13 -1.83 -3.44 12.61
C ARG A 13 -1.95 -2.09 13.32
N LEU A 14 -2.06 -1.01 12.56
CA LEU A 14 -2.29 0.34 13.10
C LEU A 14 -3.56 0.39 13.95
N ARG A 15 -4.64 -0.25 13.49
CA ARG A 15 -5.91 -0.30 14.22
C ARG A 15 -5.79 -1.11 15.53
N SER A 16 -4.99 -2.17 15.56
CA SER A 16 -4.67 -2.93 16.80
C SER A 16 -3.85 -2.08 17.76
N ALA A 17 -2.76 -1.51 17.29
CA ALA A 17 -1.86 -0.69 18.10
C ALA A 17 -2.59 0.52 18.69
N CYS A 18 -3.50 1.14 17.93
CA CYS A 18 -4.37 2.19 18.44
C CYS A 18 -5.27 1.70 19.60
N ARG A 19 -5.84 0.48 19.53
CA ARG A 19 -6.69 -0.05 20.60
C ARG A 19 -5.89 -0.35 21.86
N GLU A 20 -4.69 -0.90 21.72
CA GLU A 20 -3.81 -1.27 22.84
C GLU A 20 -3.42 -0.08 23.72
N VAL A 21 -3.25 1.12 23.12
CA VAL A 21 -2.86 2.34 23.85
C VAL A 21 -4.03 3.28 24.15
N GLY A 22 -5.28 2.84 23.97
CA GLY A 22 -6.48 3.60 24.33
C GLY A 22 -7.01 4.56 23.26
N GLY A 23 -6.55 4.44 22.01
CA GLY A 23 -7.16 5.09 20.86
C GLY A 23 -6.15 5.68 19.87
N GLN A 24 -6.67 6.18 18.75
CA GLN A 24 -5.88 6.81 17.69
C GLN A 24 -5.12 8.06 18.17
N ALA A 25 -5.73 8.86 19.06
CA ALA A 25 -5.12 10.07 19.59
C ALA A 25 -3.89 9.74 20.46
N SER A 26 -4.04 8.79 21.38
CA SER A 26 -2.96 8.32 22.25
C SER A 26 -1.83 7.70 21.44
N TRP A 27 -2.17 6.85 20.47
CA TRP A 27 -1.16 6.24 19.59
C TRP A 27 -0.41 7.28 18.76
N ALA A 28 -1.14 8.24 18.17
CA ALA A 28 -0.53 9.31 17.38
C ALA A 28 0.44 10.16 18.20
N ALA A 29 0.08 10.48 19.45
CA ALA A 29 0.94 11.21 20.38
C ALA A 29 2.22 10.44 20.71
N LEU A 30 2.12 9.12 20.99
CA LEU A 30 3.27 8.26 21.25
C LEU A 30 4.20 8.13 20.03
N ALA A 31 3.62 8.04 18.82
CA ALA A 31 4.34 7.92 17.57
C ALA A 31 4.85 9.26 17.00
N GLY A 32 4.53 10.40 17.64
CA GLY A 32 4.95 11.73 17.18
C GLY A 32 4.31 12.18 15.86
N VAL A 33 3.10 11.70 15.55
CA VAL A 33 2.36 12.04 14.32
C VAL A 33 1.01 12.68 14.63
N SER A 34 0.39 13.33 13.63
CA SER A 34 -0.95 13.89 13.82
C SER A 34 -2.02 12.80 13.83
N ARG A 35 -3.05 12.97 14.68
CA ARG A 35 -4.23 12.09 14.70
C ARG A 35 -4.94 12.07 13.33
N SER A 36 -5.00 13.20 12.65
CA SER A 36 -5.59 13.28 11.31
C SER A 36 -4.84 12.38 10.34
N TYR A 37 -3.50 12.36 10.39
CA TYR A 37 -2.71 11.48 9.53
C TYR A 37 -3.03 10.00 9.78
N VAL A 38 -3.10 9.58 11.05
CA VAL A 38 -3.54 8.22 11.44
C VAL A 38 -4.94 7.90 10.89
N THR A 39 -5.86 8.88 10.94
CA THR A 39 -7.23 8.73 10.41
C THR A 39 -7.23 8.54 8.89
N GLU A 40 -6.48 9.35 8.15
CA GLU A 40 -6.36 9.25 6.69
C GLU A 40 -5.80 7.88 6.27
N VAL A 41 -4.78 7.38 6.97
CA VAL A 41 -4.19 6.06 6.72
C VAL A 41 -5.16 4.94 7.04
N LEU A 42 -5.87 5.00 8.17
CA LEU A 42 -6.87 4.00 8.52
C LEU A 42 -8.08 3.99 7.59
N ALA A 43 -8.37 5.12 6.94
CA ALA A 43 -9.40 5.27 5.92
C ALA A 43 -8.92 4.89 4.51
N GLY A 44 -7.62 4.61 4.33
CA GLY A 44 -7.03 4.29 3.02
C GLY A 44 -6.94 5.49 2.06
N ARG A 45 -7.09 6.72 2.57
CA ARG A 45 -6.96 7.95 1.78
C ARG A 45 -5.51 8.39 1.62
N CYS A 46 -4.62 7.88 2.48
CA CYS A 46 -3.19 8.14 2.43
C CYS A 46 -2.42 6.84 2.70
N ALA A 47 -1.31 6.65 2.00
CA ALA A 47 -0.40 5.54 2.29
C ALA A 47 0.34 5.77 3.61
N PRO A 48 0.63 4.70 4.39
CA PRO A 48 1.46 4.81 5.58
C PRO A 48 2.89 5.19 5.20
N GLY A 49 3.35 6.30 5.74
CA GLY A 49 4.69 6.82 5.60
C GLY A 49 5.62 6.26 6.67
N GLU A 50 6.87 6.65 6.58
CA GLU A 50 7.95 6.11 7.41
C GLU A 50 7.69 6.24 8.92
N ALA A 51 7.18 7.39 9.38
CA ALA A 51 6.86 7.57 10.80
C ALA A 51 5.87 6.53 11.35
N ILE A 52 4.82 6.20 10.57
CA ILE A 52 3.85 5.15 10.97
C ILE A 52 4.49 3.77 10.87
N LEU A 53 5.26 3.50 9.81
CA LEU A 53 5.88 2.20 9.61
C LEU A 53 6.89 1.89 10.73
N LEU A 54 7.80 2.82 11.03
CA LEU A 54 8.78 2.68 12.10
C LEU A 54 8.12 2.46 13.47
N ALA A 55 7.09 3.24 13.80
CA ALA A 55 6.34 3.08 15.04
C ALA A 55 5.61 1.72 15.15
N LEU A 56 5.34 1.06 14.03
CA LEU A 56 4.76 -0.29 13.96
C LEU A 56 5.82 -1.40 13.81
N GLY A 57 7.11 -1.07 13.85
CA GLY A 57 8.20 -2.03 13.61
C GLY A 57 8.21 -2.57 12.17
N LEU A 58 7.83 -1.73 11.21
CA LEU A 58 7.76 -2.04 9.78
C LEU A 58 8.74 -1.18 9.00
N GLU A 59 9.17 -1.70 7.86
CA GLU A 59 9.96 -0.97 6.87
C GLU A 59 9.28 -1.06 5.50
N ARG A 60 9.57 -0.08 4.63
CA ARG A 60 9.07 -0.06 3.25
C ARG A 60 10.14 -0.59 2.30
N ASP A 61 9.97 -1.82 1.83
CA ASP A 61 10.79 -2.42 0.75
C ASP A 61 10.18 -2.08 -0.62
N VAL A 62 10.81 -1.17 -1.37
CA VAL A 62 10.41 -0.81 -2.74
C VAL A 62 11.32 -1.52 -3.73
N ARG A 63 10.73 -2.32 -4.62
CA ARG A 63 11.48 -2.99 -5.70
C ARG A 63 11.07 -2.46 -7.05
N TYR A 64 12.07 -1.99 -7.80
CA TYR A 64 11.94 -1.71 -9.22
C TYR A 64 12.34 -2.95 -10.01
N VAL A 65 11.48 -3.37 -10.93
CA VAL A 65 11.73 -4.52 -11.80
C VAL A 65 11.63 -4.08 -13.26
N ALA A 66 12.43 -4.70 -14.13
CA ALA A 66 12.35 -4.44 -15.55
C ALA A 66 10.94 -4.75 -16.07
N ARG A 67 10.36 -3.79 -16.80
CA ARG A 67 9.08 -3.97 -17.48
C ARG A 67 9.28 -5.04 -18.54
N ARG A 68 8.53 -6.14 -18.45
CA ARG A 68 8.57 -7.20 -19.46
C ARG A 68 7.59 -6.84 -20.58
N PRO A 69 8.00 -6.97 -21.86
CA PRO A 69 7.06 -6.82 -22.97
C PRO A 69 5.83 -7.69 -22.73
N ARG A 70 4.65 -7.12 -22.94
CA ARG A 70 3.40 -7.87 -23.01
C ARG A 70 2.95 -7.92 -24.45
N GLU A 71 2.61 -9.12 -24.91
CA GLU A 71 1.95 -9.33 -26.17
C GLU A 71 0.52 -8.79 -26.05
N ILE A 72 0.18 -7.79 -26.87
CA ILE A 72 -1.17 -7.23 -26.96
C ILE A 72 -1.70 -7.52 -28.35
N ALA A 73 -2.91 -8.08 -28.38
CA ALA A 73 -3.68 -8.28 -29.60
C ALA A 73 -4.78 -7.21 -29.69
N LEU A 74 -4.83 -6.50 -30.80
CA LEU A 74 -5.96 -5.65 -31.17
C LEU A 74 -6.97 -6.51 -31.90
N TYR A 75 -8.24 -6.37 -31.53
CA TYR A 75 -9.34 -7.08 -32.15
C TYR A 75 -10.30 -6.09 -32.81
N ASP A 76 -10.98 -6.51 -33.86
CA ASP A 76 -12.13 -5.79 -34.40
C ASP A 76 -13.41 -6.03 -33.56
N GLU A 77 -14.53 -5.44 -34.00
CA GLU A 77 -15.85 -5.59 -33.39
C GLU A 77 -16.40 -7.02 -33.42
N HIS A 78 -15.77 -7.92 -34.18
CA HIS A 78 -16.13 -9.33 -34.31
C HIS A 78 -15.15 -10.26 -33.59
N GLY A 79 -14.14 -9.72 -32.91
CA GLY A 79 -13.14 -10.50 -32.17
C GLY A 79 -12.03 -11.08 -33.04
N VAL A 80 -11.88 -10.63 -34.30
CA VAL A 80 -10.77 -11.04 -35.17
C VAL A 80 -9.52 -10.25 -34.80
N THR A 81 -8.41 -10.94 -34.59
CA THR A 81 -7.11 -10.30 -34.31
C THR A 81 -6.63 -9.52 -35.54
N LEU A 82 -6.56 -8.20 -35.40
CA LEU A 82 -6.08 -7.27 -36.43
C LEU A 82 -4.55 -7.11 -36.39
N LEU A 83 -3.96 -7.13 -35.19
CA LEU A 83 -2.53 -6.93 -34.98
C LEU A 83 -2.10 -7.53 -33.65
N THR A 84 -0.95 -8.20 -33.65
CA THR A 84 -0.24 -8.58 -32.43
C THR A 84 1.06 -7.80 -32.34
N ALA A 85 1.31 -7.13 -31.21
CA ALA A 85 2.55 -6.40 -30.97
C ALA A 85 3.09 -6.63 -29.56
N GLU A 86 4.41 -6.60 -29.44
CA GLU A 86 5.07 -6.49 -28.15
C GLU A 86 5.04 -5.04 -27.70
N MET A 87 4.34 -4.79 -26.59
CA MET A 87 4.32 -3.47 -25.97
C MET A 87 5.13 -3.48 -24.67
N LEU A 88 6.09 -2.56 -24.59
CA LEU A 88 6.82 -2.26 -23.36
C LEU A 88 5.90 -1.54 -22.40
#